data_AF-A0A376LNE4-F1
#
_entry.id   AF-A0A376LNE4-F1
#
_cell.length_a   1.000
_cell.length_b   1.000
_cell.length_c   1.000
_cell.angle_alpha   90.00
_cell.angle_beta   90.00
_cell.angle_gamma   90.00
#
_symmetry.space_group_name_H-M   'P 1'
#
loop_
_entity.id
_entity.type
_entity.pdbx_description
1 polymer ?
#
loop_
_entity_poly.entity_id
_entity_poly.type
_entity_poly.pdbx_seq_one_letter_code
_entity_poly.pdbx_strand_id
1 'polypeptide(L)' 'MNKAKRLEILTRLRENNPHPTTELNFSSPFELLIAVLLSAQATDVSVNKATAKLYPVANTLQRCLNWASKG' A
#
# COMPACT_ATOMS: atom_id res chain seq x y z
N MET A 1 2.50 4.18 -31.07
CA MET A 1 2.26 3.00 -30.18
C MET A 1 1.06 2.22 -30.73
N ASN A 2 1.18 0.92 -31.05
CA ASN A 2 0.07 0.11 -31.64
C ASN A 2 -0.34 -1.06 -30.71
N LYS A 3 -1.41 -1.79 -31.08
CA LYS A 3 -1.96 -2.90 -30.26
C LYS A 3 -0.94 -4.02 -30.02
N ALA A 4 -0.22 -4.45 -31.07
CA ALA A 4 0.77 -5.52 -30.97
C ALA A 4 1.92 -5.17 -30.01
N LYS A 5 2.47 -3.95 -30.11
CA LYS A 5 3.53 -3.47 -29.22
C LYS A 5 3.08 -3.36 -27.76
N ARG A 6 1.84 -2.93 -27.50
CA ARG A 6 1.30 -2.87 -26.12
C ARG A 6 1.18 -4.27 -25.51
N LEU A 7 0.69 -5.24 -26.28
CA LEU A 7 0.56 -6.63 -25.82
C LEU A 7 1.93 -7.21 -25.49
N GLU A 8 2.92 -7.01 -26.36
CA GLU A 8 4.30 -7.47 -26.15
C GLU A 8 4.91 -6.89 -24.87
N ILE A 9 4.72 -5.58 -24.62
CA ILE A 9 5.20 -4.93 -23.40
C ILE A 9 4.57 -5.58 -22.15
N LEU A 10 3.24 -5.74 -22.13
CA LEU A 10 2.55 -6.31 -20.97
C LEU A 10 2.91 -7.79 -20.76
N THR A 11 3.12 -8.56 -21.84
CA THR A 11 3.59 -9.95 -21.75
C THR A 11 4.95 -10.02 -21.09
N ARG A 12 5.92 -9.22 -21.53
CA ARG A 12 7.27 -9.18 -20.94
C ARG A 12 7.26 -8.72 -19.49
N LEU A 13 6.45 -7.70 -19.15
CA LEU A 13 6.31 -7.23 -17.77
C LEU A 13 5.74 -8.33 -16.86
N ARG A 14 4.72 -9.06 -17.33
CA ARG A 14 4.14 -10.20 -16.61
C ARG A 14 5.12 -11.36 -16.47
N GLU A 15 5.89 -11.68 -17.50
CA GLU A 15 6.91 -12.74 -17.42
C GLU A 15 8.03 -12.37 -16.44
N ASN A 16 8.43 -11.10 -16.39
CA ASN A 16 9.46 -10.61 -15.48
C ASN A 16 8.99 -10.54 -14.01
N ASN A 17 7.72 -10.20 -13.78
CA ASN A 17 7.10 -10.23 -12.45
C ASN A 17 5.66 -10.76 -12.57
N PRO A 18 5.42 -12.07 -12.36
CA PRO A 18 4.10 -12.69 -12.54
C PRO A 18 3.03 -12.20 -11.57
N HIS A 19 3.44 -11.75 -10.38
CA HIS A 19 2.54 -11.33 -9.31
C HIS A 19 3.02 -10.01 -8.70
N PRO A 20 3.02 -8.90 -9.48
CA PRO A 20 3.44 -7.61 -8.96
C PRO A 20 2.44 -7.16 -7.90
N THR A 21 2.97 -6.63 -6.79
CA THR A 21 2.19 -6.10 -5.67
C THR A 21 2.69 -4.72 -5.30
N THR A 22 1.97 -4.01 -4.42
CA THR A 22 2.38 -2.72 -3.87
C THR A 22 3.63 -2.86 -3.00
N GLU A 23 4.43 -1.79 -2.89
CA GLU A 23 5.56 -1.69 -1.95
C GLU A 23 5.14 -1.29 -0.52
N LEU A 24 3.85 -1.00 -0.32
CA LEU A 24 3.29 -0.72 1.00
C LEU A 24 3.19 -2.01 1.83
N ASN A 25 3.64 -1.94 3.08
CA ASN A 25 3.54 -3.05 4.03
C ASN A 25 2.14 -3.07 4.66
N PHE A 26 1.43 -4.20 4.54
CA PHE A 26 0.12 -4.42 5.16
C PHE A 26 -0.14 -5.92 5.38
N SER A 27 -1.00 -6.25 6.33
CA SER A 27 -1.46 -7.61 6.62
C SER A 27 -2.97 -7.76 6.52
N SER A 28 -3.71 -6.67 6.33
CA SER A 28 -5.17 -6.67 6.17
C SER A 28 -5.64 -5.59 5.18
N PRO A 29 -6.85 -5.72 4.61
CA PRO A 29 -7.44 -4.68 3.77
C PRO A 29 -7.56 -3.32 4.46
N PHE A 30 -7.80 -3.32 5.79
CA PHE A 30 -7.86 -2.08 6.57
C PHE A 30 -6.49 -1.41 6.66
N GLU A 31 -5.43 -2.18 6.95
CA GLU A 31 -4.07 -1.64 6.96
C GLU A 31 -3.71 -1.03 5.60
N LEU A 32 -4.00 -1.73 4.50
CA LEU A 32 -3.76 -1.21 3.15
C LEU A 32 -4.53 0.09 2.88
N LEU A 33 -5.80 0.16 3.27
CA LEU A 33 -6.61 1.39 3.15
C LEU A 33 -5.94 2.56 3.86
N ILE A 34 -5.48 2.36 5.10
CA ILE A 34 -4.78 3.40 5.86
C ILE A 34 -3.44 3.77 5.21
N ALA A 35 -2.68 2.79 4.71
CA ALA A 35 -1.42 3.07 4.00
C ALA A 35 -1.66 3.93 2.76
N VAL A 36 -2.65 3.58 1.93
CA VAL A 36 -3.01 4.34 0.72
C VAL A 36 -3.46 5.77 1.05
N LEU A 37 -4.23 5.97 2.13
CA LEU A 37 -4.60 7.31 2.59
C LEU A 37 -3.38 8.15 2.99
N LEU A 38 -2.38 7.54 3.64
CA LEU A 38 -1.15 8.20 4.04
C LEU A 38 -0.17 8.44 2.87
N SER A 39 -0.30 7.70 1.77
CA SER A 39 0.56 7.84 0.58
C SER A 39 0.38 9.15 -0.18
N ALA A 40 -0.66 9.94 0.11
CA ALA A 40 -0.89 11.22 -0.54
C ALA A 40 0.33 12.14 -0.38
N GLN A 41 1.01 12.44 -1.49
CA GLN A 41 2.24 13.26 -1.52
C GLN A 41 3.38 12.72 -0.63
N ALA A 42 3.40 11.42 -0.37
CA ALA A 42 4.42 10.73 0.41
C ALA A 42 5.10 9.62 -0.41
N THR A 43 6.23 9.13 0.08
CA THR A 43 6.92 7.96 -0.50
C THR A 43 6.52 6.70 0.26
N ASP A 44 6.48 5.55 -0.41
CA ASP A 44 6.17 4.26 0.23
C ASP A 44 7.11 3.97 1.41
N VAL A 45 8.38 4.40 1.34
CA VAL A 45 9.35 4.33 2.44
C VAL A 45 8.88 5.14 3.66
N SER A 46 8.42 6.39 3.45
CA SER A 46 7.94 7.23 4.55
C SER A 46 6.63 6.71 5.16
N VAL A 47 5.74 6.17 4.32
CA VAL A 47 4.50 5.53 4.78
C VAL A 47 4.81 4.29 5.61
N ASN A 48 5.67 3.39 5.11
CA ASN A 48 6.09 2.18 5.81
C ASN A 48 6.75 2.48 7.16
N LYS A 49 7.50 3.58 7.28
CA LYS A 49 8.07 4.04 8.57
C LYS A 49 7.00 4.50 9.56
N ALA A 50 5.95 5.17 9.07
CA ALA A 50 4.84 5.61 9.91
C ALA A 50 3.95 4.44 10.34
N THR A 51 3.59 3.56 9.40
CA THR A 51 2.70 2.42 9.64
C THR A 51 3.34 1.37 10.54
N ALA A 52 4.66 1.16 10.47
CA ALA A 52 5.40 0.31 11.41
C ALA A 52 5.21 0.71 12.88
N LYS A 53 4.97 2.00 13.16
CA LYS A 53 4.67 2.51 14.52
C LYS A 53 3.17 2.52 14.82
N LEU A 54 2.34 2.82 13.82
CA LEU A 54 0.89 2.96 13.98
C LEU A 54 0.18 1.61 14.14
N TYR A 55 0.47 0.63 13.29
CA TYR A 55 -0.27 -0.64 13.26
C TYR A 55 -0.20 -1.46 14.56
N PRO A 56 0.95 -1.54 15.27
CA PRO A 56 0.99 -2.23 16.56
C PRO A 56 -0.03 -1.72 17.58
N VAL A 57 -0.43 -0.44 17.48
CA VAL A 57 -1.36 0.20 18.42
C VAL A 57 -2.76 0.45 17.85
N ALA A 58 -2.90 0.59 16.53
CA ALA A 58 -4.11 1.11 15.87
C ALA A 58 -4.43 0.46 14.50
N ASN A 59 -4.28 -0.86 14.34
CA ASN A 59 -4.53 -1.55 13.07
C ASN A 59 -5.96 -2.05 12.80
N THR A 60 -6.95 -1.60 13.59
CA THR A 60 -8.37 -1.84 13.28
C THR A 60 -9.12 -0.53 13.38
N LEU A 61 -10.30 -0.45 12.75
CA LEU A 61 -11.13 0.75 12.82
C LEU A 61 -11.38 1.20 14.26
N GLN A 62 -11.80 0.29 15.14
CA GLN A 62 -12.06 0.61 16.55
C GLN A 62 -10.81 1.10 17.28
N ARG A 63 -9.65 0.44 17.07
CA ARG A 63 -8.39 0.84 17.71
C ARG A 63 -7.90 2.19 17.19
N CYS A 64 -8.08 2.46 15.90
CA CYS A 64 -7.74 3.73 15.26
C CYS A 64 -8.62 4.87 15.79
N LEU A 65 -9.93 4.66 15.93
CA LEU A 65 -10.84 5.64 16.54
C LEU A 65 -10.46 5.92 17.99
N ASN A 66 -10.21 4.87 18.78
CA ASN A 66 -9.78 5.02 20.18
C ASN A 66 -8.41 5.68 20.31
N TRP A 67 -7.54 5.55 19.31
CA TRP A 67 -6.23 6.21 19.27
C TRP A 67 -6.38 7.69 18.93
N ALA A 68 -7.22 8.03 17.95
CA ALA A 68 -7.50 9.41 17.56
C ALA A 68 -8.19 10.21 18.68
N SER A 69 -9.05 9.58 19.50
CA SER A 69 -9.75 10.23 20.60
C SER A 69 -8.88 10.46 21.86
N LYS A 70 -7.62 10.03 21.87
CA LYS A 70 -6.68 10.23 22.98
C LYS A 70 -5.83 11.51 22.86
N GLY A 71 -5.98 12.24 21.75
CA GLY A 71 -5.35 13.54 21.50
C GLY A 71 -6.20 14.70 21.96
#